data_AF-A0A6F8ZLZ0-F1
#
_entry.id   AF-A0A6F8ZLZ0-F1
#
_cell.length_a   1.000
_cell.length_b   1.000
_cell.length_c   1.000
_cell.angle_alpha   90.00
_cell.angle_beta   90.00
_cell.angle_gamma   90.00
#
_symmetry.space_group_name_H-M   'P 1'
#
loop_
_entity.id
_entity.type
_entity.pdbx_description
1 polymer ?
#
loop_
_entity_poly.entity_id
_entity_poly.type
_entity_poly.pdbx_seq_one_letter_code
_entity_poly.pdbx_strand_id
1 'polypeptide(L)'
;MDSWDHRPSLNELQDKIRCLTDENVQLRDKNESLFTKLGYLESRLGYLAGSKTDLSSKLVSSEEEKLKISKELVEVHIQTNKVREQYEKDIFDLKIKILSQEGVVVEMEMERDRLSMELQSVTTRLQVAERTGSDLTEEYVTLKRNYLALTEAHEREVVQNDELSAELLGLAQARRTEEQQQRVRASTEGCVNGQTAQELDRVRALVSRMSHNRIMPEDLAMVAMGKEQQETKRAIRNTQQKLAEQSAAMLSSQCQLKEVEEENSKLQMQVKELNEEYRARLVRYLQDLAEYVDGLVEGKGVKGPPERVKMRGFVDSMLQEVRSSYRAREEQLASAARSYKKRLQRLTKIHQALLIAYRVQREQVLSQPENGLDPGPPEAHFSLEPSELRGETDRELQLLRQDKARLEGQLREAQEQVAVVTRPIQTVNFQDFGKSGQISEEAWADIRKELREITNSTQEGHERERAQLITRATVAEEQVLELQEYVDKHLGRYKQEITRLRRLLGLETGLAHSAEAPKPRQSVSPSGIHAMKYNLPPP
;
A
#
# COMPACT_ATOMS: atom_id res chain seq x y z
N MET A 1 -117.70 65.36 54.81
CA MET A 1 -118.60 65.20 53.65
C MET A 1 -117.73 65.21 52.41
N ASP A 2 -117.49 64.14 51.66
CA ASP A 2 -117.94 62.76 51.75
C ASP A 2 -116.82 61.86 51.21
N SER A 3 -116.42 60.92 52.05
CA SER A 3 -115.66 59.75 51.70
C SER A 3 -116.55 58.88 50.81
N TRP A 4 -116.46 59.02 49.48
CA TRP A 4 -117.01 58.03 48.57
C TRP A 4 -116.06 56.83 48.56
N ASP A 5 -116.29 55.97 49.54
CA ASP A 5 -115.80 54.60 49.65
C ASP A 5 -116.29 53.84 48.39
N HIS A 6 -115.64 54.06 47.24
CA HIS A 6 -115.82 53.22 46.05
C HIS A 6 -115.15 51.88 46.34
N ARG A 7 -115.82 51.07 47.16
CA ARG A 7 -115.52 49.64 47.22
C ARG A 7 -115.82 49.10 45.83
N PRO A 8 -114.81 48.66 45.07
CA PRO A 8 -115.07 47.97 43.81
C PRO A 8 -116.03 46.82 44.10
N SER A 9 -117.00 46.61 43.20
CA SER A 9 -117.97 45.55 43.41
C SER A 9 -117.23 44.21 43.49
N LEU A 10 -117.75 43.26 44.28
CA LEU A 10 -117.13 41.93 44.44
C LEU A 10 -116.80 41.29 43.07
N ASN A 11 -117.65 41.54 42.06
CA ASN A 11 -117.48 41.04 40.70
C ASN A 11 -116.32 41.73 39.95
N GLU A 12 -116.15 43.05 40.07
CA GLU A 12 -115.02 43.78 39.46
C GLU A 12 -113.67 43.35 40.06
N LEU A 13 -113.63 43.08 41.37
CA LEU A 13 -112.46 42.51 42.02
C LEU A 13 -112.19 41.08 41.54
N GLN A 14 -113.22 40.25 41.37
CA GLN A 14 -113.09 38.89 40.86
C GLN A 14 -112.59 38.87 39.41
N ASP A 15 -113.10 39.74 38.54
CA ASP A 15 -112.65 39.87 37.15
C ASP A 15 -111.20 40.37 37.08
N LYS A 16 -110.85 41.34 37.93
CA LYS A 16 -109.46 41.83 38.01
C LYS A 16 -108.49 40.78 38.53
N ILE A 17 -108.90 39.98 39.53
CA ILE A 17 -108.14 38.81 40.00
C ILE A 17 -107.96 37.80 38.87
N ARG A 18 -109.02 37.53 38.09
CA ARG A 18 -108.97 36.60 36.96
C ARG A 18 -108.01 37.08 35.86
N CYS A 19 -108.11 38.35 35.43
CA CYS A 19 -107.19 38.93 34.46
C CYS A 19 -105.73 38.91 34.93
N LEU A 20 -105.48 39.26 36.21
CA LEU A 20 -104.13 39.18 36.79
C LEU A 20 -103.64 37.74 36.90
N THR A 21 -104.53 36.77 37.10
CA THR A 21 -104.18 35.34 37.13
C THR A 21 -103.79 34.87 35.74
N ASP A 22 -104.57 35.21 34.72
CA ASP A 22 -104.28 34.87 33.32
C ASP A 22 -102.98 35.52 32.83
N GLU A 23 -102.74 36.79 33.20
CA GLU A 23 -101.48 37.48 32.91
C GLU A 23 -100.29 36.82 33.61
N ASN A 24 -100.43 36.42 34.88
CA ASN A 24 -99.40 35.69 35.61
C ASN A 24 -99.08 34.33 34.96
N VAL A 25 -100.10 33.62 34.44
CA VAL A 25 -99.88 32.37 33.69
C VAL A 25 -99.10 32.64 32.41
N GLN A 26 -99.49 33.64 31.62
CA GLN A 26 -98.75 33.99 30.40
C GLN A 26 -97.30 34.42 30.68
N LEU A 27 -97.07 35.14 31.78
CA LEU A 27 -95.72 35.52 32.21
C LEU A 27 -94.90 34.29 32.62
N ARG A 28 -95.50 33.31 33.30
CA ARG A 28 -94.85 32.03 33.64
C ARG A 28 -94.46 31.26 32.38
N ASP A 29 -95.37 31.11 31.43
CA ASP A 29 -95.11 30.39 30.17
C ASP A 29 -93.99 31.06 29.36
N LYS A 30 -94.02 32.41 29.28
CA LYS A 30 -92.93 33.17 28.64
C LYS A 30 -91.61 32.96 29.36
N ASN A 31 -91.61 33.00 30.70
CA ASN A 31 -90.39 32.80 31.48
C ASN A 31 -89.83 31.39 31.29
N GLU A 32 -90.67 30.36 31.27
CA GLU A 32 -90.27 28.98 30.96
C GLU A 32 -89.69 28.85 29.54
N SER A 33 -90.28 29.52 28.55
CA SER A 33 -89.72 29.59 27.19
C SER A 33 -88.37 30.31 27.13
N LEU A 34 -88.11 31.27 28.03
CA LEU A 34 -86.83 31.96 28.13
C LEU A 34 -85.79 31.09 28.83
N PHE A 35 -86.16 30.36 29.89
CA PHE A 35 -85.26 29.42 30.57
C PHE A 35 -84.82 28.28 29.66
N THR A 36 -85.71 27.73 28.84
CA THR A 36 -85.36 26.70 27.86
C THR A 36 -84.39 27.22 26.79
N LYS A 37 -84.60 28.44 26.28
CA LYS A 37 -83.67 29.11 25.37
C LYS A 37 -82.32 29.40 26.02
N LEU A 38 -82.32 29.84 27.27
CA LEU A 38 -81.11 30.11 28.04
C LEU A 38 -80.29 28.82 28.22
N GLY A 39 -80.93 27.72 28.63
CA GLY A 39 -80.26 26.41 28.76
C GLY A 39 -79.70 25.87 27.44
N TYR A 40 -80.39 26.11 26.32
CA TYR A 40 -79.85 25.79 24.99
C TYR A 40 -78.60 26.63 24.66
N LEU A 41 -78.63 27.93 24.92
CA LEU A 41 -77.49 28.82 24.70
C LEU A 41 -76.30 28.48 25.59
N GLU A 42 -76.54 28.18 26.87
CA GLU A 42 -75.53 27.70 27.82
C GLU A 42 -74.89 26.40 27.35
N SER A 43 -75.70 25.43 26.91
CA SER A 43 -75.20 24.17 26.35
C SER A 43 -74.32 24.43 25.12
N ARG A 44 -74.79 25.28 24.19
CA ARG A 44 -74.04 25.64 22.98
C ARG A 44 -72.75 26.39 23.30
N LEU A 45 -72.75 27.27 24.30
CA LEU A 45 -71.54 27.93 24.81
C LEU A 45 -70.55 26.92 25.41
N GLY A 46 -71.04 25.93 26.17
CA GLY A 46 -70.23 24.82 26.69
C GLY A 46 -69.57 24.01 25.57
N TYR A 47 -70.34 23.64 24.54
CA TYR A 47 -69.79 22.96 23.35
C TYR A 47 -68.76 23.82 22.61
N LEU A 48 -69.04 25.12 22.42
CA LEU A 48 -68.10 26.04 21.78
C LEU A 48 -66.81 26.18 22.59
N ALA A 49 -66.90 26.31 23.91
CA ALA A 49 -65.74 26.37 24.80
C ALA A 49 -64.91 25.08 24.71
N GLY A 50 -65.54 23.90 24.76
CA GLY A 50 -64.87 22.61 24.60
C GLY A 50 -64.19 22.47 23.22
N SER A 51 -64.89 22.84 22.14
CA SER A 51 -64.29 22.81 20.80
C SER A 51 -63.12 23.78 20.66
N LYS A 52 -63.18 24.95 21.30
CA LYS A 52 -62.09 25.93 21.32
C LYS A 52 -60.87 25.39 22.05
N THR A 53 -61.06 24.73 23.21
CA THR A 53 -59.96 24.12 23.95
C THR A 53 -59.32 22.96 23.19
N ASP A 54 -60.14 22.12 22.55
CA ASP A 54 -59.66 20.98 21.75
C ASP A 54 -58.86 21.45 20.53
N LEU A 55 -59.34 22.48 19.82
CA LEU A 55 -58.61 23.07 18.70
C LEU A 55 -57.31 23.73 19.15
N SER A 56 -57.31 24.42 20.30
CA SER A 56 -56.10 25.01 20.86
C SER A 56 -55.06 23.94 21.23
N SER A 57 -55.49 22.82 21.82
CA SER A 57 -54.62 21.69 22.15
C SER A 57 -53.99 21.06 20.90
N LYS A 58 -54.79 20.81 19.87
CA LYS A 58 -54.31 20.28 18.57
C LYS A 58 -53.33 21.23 17.87
N LEU A 59 -53.55 22.54 17.97
CA LEU A 59 -52.62 23.53 17.42
C LEU A 59 -51.27 23.48 18.13
N VAL A 60 -51.27 23.39 19.47
CA VAL A 60 -50.04 23.26 20.26
C VAL A 60 -49.28 21.98 19.89
N SER A 61 -49.95 20.83 19.82
CA SER A 61 -49.28 19.57 19.44
C SER A 61 -48.72 19.63 18.01
N SER A 62 -49.43 20.28 17.08
CA SER A 62 -48.94 20.45 15.71
C SER A 62 -47.70 21.36 15.64
N GLU A 63 -47.65 22.44 16.43
CA GLU A 63 -46.46 23.31 16.50
C GLU A 63 -45.28 22.59 17.18
N GLU A 64 -45.53 21.77 18.21
CA GLU A 64 -44.50 20.93 18.84
C GLU A 64 -43.91 19.91 17.86
N GLU A 65 -44.75 19.22 17.08
CA GLU A 65 -44.30 18.29 16.03
C GLU A 65 -43.49 19.02 14.94
N LYS A 66 -43.93 20.20 14.51
CA LYS A 66 -43.20 21.02 13.53
C LYS A 66 -41.83 21.45 14.05
N LEU A 67 -41.73 21.82 15.33
CA LEU A 67 -40.46 22.14 15.97
C LEU A 67 -39.56 20.91 16.07
N LYS A 68 -40.12 19.74 16.39
CA LYS A 68 -39.39 18.48 16.43
C LYS A 68 -38.81 18.13 15.06
N ILE A 69 -39.61 18.19 14.00
CA ILE A 69 -39.15 17.96 12.61
C ILE A 69 -38.08 18.99 12.22
N SER A 70 -38.28 20.26 12.56
CA SER A 70 -37.30 21.31 12.26
C SER A 70 -35.96 21.07 12.95
N LYS A 71 -35.99 20.58 14.20
CA LYS A 71 -34.78 20.19 14.95
C LYS A 71 -34.07 19.00 14.29
N GLU A 72 -34.81 17.94 13.97
CA GLU A 72 -34.27 16.74 13.31
C GLU A 72 -33.65 17.09 11.94
N LEU A 73 -34.27 18.00 11.18
CA LEU A 73 -33.74 18.48 9.91
C LEU A 73 -32.41 19.21 10.07
N VAL A 74 -32.29 20.10 11.07
CA VAL A 74 -31.03 20.79 11.37
C VAL A 74 -29.96 19.79 11.80
N GLU A 75 -30.30 18.80 12.62
CA GLU A 75 -29.36 17.78 13.08
C GLU A 75 -28.84 16.92 11.92
N VAL A 76 -29.72 16.51 11.00
CA VAL A 76 -29.31 15.84 9.76
C VAL A 76 -28.39 16.75 8.93
N HIS A 77 -28.71 18.04 8.79
CA HIS A 77 -27.86 18.96 8.03
C HIS A 77 -26.46 19.12 8.66
N ILE A 78 -26.36 19.17 9.98
CA ILE A 78 -25.09 19.18 10.71
C ILE A 78 -24.33 17.87 10.46
N GLN A 79 -24.99 16.72 10.55
CA GLN A 79 -24.36 15.43 10.28
C GLN A 79 -23.87 15.31 8.82
N THR A 80 -24.67 15.76 7.85
CA THR A 80 -24.27 15.81 6.43
C THR A 80 -23.05 16.70 6.24
N ASN A 81 -23.02 17.88 6.86
CA ASN A 81 -21.87 18.79 6.78
C ASN A 81 -20.62 18.18 7.42
N LYS A 82 -20.75 17.50 8.57
CA LYS A 82 -19.63 16.82 9.23
C LYS A 82 -19.06 15.69 8.38
N VAL A 83 -19.91 14.90 7.75
CA VAL A 83 -19.49 13.84 6.83
C VAL A 83 -18.82 14.43 5.58
N ARG A 84 -19.35 15.53 5.03
CA ARG A 84 -18.73 16.25 3.91
C ARG A 84 -17.35 16.80 4.26
N GLU A 85 -17.19 17.41 5.42
CA GLU A 85 -15.89 17.92 5.91
C GLU A 85 -14.86 16.78 6.05
N GLN A 86 -15.29 15.62 6.56
CA GLN A 86 -14.42 14.45 6.63
C GLN A 86 -13.99 13.98 5.23
N TYR A 87 -14.92 13.93 4.27
CA TYR A 87 -14.57 13.59 2.89
C TYR A 87 -13.60 14.61 2.25
N GLU A 88 -13.81 15.90 2.48
CA GLU A 88 -12.92 16.95 1.98
C GLU A 88 -11.51 16.82 2.58
N LYS A 89 -11.39 16.48 3.86
CA LYS A 89 -10.12 16.17 4.52
C LYS A 89 -9.45 14.93 3.91
N ASP A 90 -10.17 13.83 3.78
CA ASP A 90 -9.63 12.59 3.23
C ASP A 90 -9.16 12.78 1.77
N ILE A 91 -9.89 13.57 0.98
CA ILE A 91 -9.50 13.95 -0.39
C ILE A 91 -8.19 14.75 -0.37
N PHE A 92 -8.03 15.70 0.55
CA PHE A 92 -6.82 16.49 0.67
C PHE A 92 -5.62 15.63 1.06
N ASP A 93 -5.78 14.75 2.05
CA ASP A 93 -4.73 13.82 2.49
C ASP A 93 -4.33 12.84 1.39
N LEU A 94 -5.29 12.34 0.61
CA LEU A 94 -5.03 11.50 -0.56
C LEU A 94 -4.29 12.28 -1.66
N LYS A 95 -4.66 13.53 -1.90
CA LYS A 95 -3.98 14.38 -2.89
C LYS A 95 -2.52 14.63 -2.51
N ILE A 96 -2.22 14.86 -1.24
CA ILE A 96 -0.84 14.98 -0.74
C ILE A 96 -0.07 13.68 -1.00
N LYS A 97 -0.66 12.52 -0.69
CA LYS A 97 -0.02 11.23 -0.93
C LYS A 97 0.26 10.99 -2.42
N ILE A 98 -0.70 11.30 -3.30
CA ILE A 98 -0.52 11.20 -4.75
C ILE A 98 0.64 12.06 -5.20
N LEU A 99 0.70 13.35 -4.80
CA LEU A 99 1.82 14.23 -5.17
C LEU A 99 3.17 13.71 -4.68
N SER A 100 3.23 13.15 -3.46
CA SER A 100 4.46 12.56 -2.95
C SER A 100 4.89 11.31 -3.75
N GLN A 101 3.92 10.49 -4.16
CA GLN A 101 4.17 9.30 -4.97
C GLN A 101 4.58 9.67 -6.40
N GLU A 102 3.94 10.68 -7.00
CA GLU A 102 4.34 11.25 -8.29
C GLU A 102 5.79 11.76 -8.25
N GLY A 103 6.20 12.42 -7.16
CA GLY A 103 7.59 12.82 -6.96
C GLY A 103 8.57 11.65 -6.98
N VAL A 104 8.28 10.59 -6.21
CA VAL A 104 9.11 9.37 -6.19
C VAL A 104 9.15 8.68 -7.56
N VAL A 105 8.03 8.65 -8.29
CA VAL A 105 8.00 8.07 -9.65
C VAL A 105 8.92 8.85 -10.59
N VAL A 106 8.87 10.19 -10.54
CA VAL A 106 9.76 11.03 -11.36
C VAL A 106 11.23 10.79 -11.02
N GLU A 107 11.59 10.68 -9.74
CA GLU A 107 12.96 10.34 -9.32
C GLU A 107 13.41 8.97 -9.87
N MET A 108 12.54 7.96 -9.78
CA MET A 108 12.83 6.62 -10.32
C MET A 108 12.94 6.60 -11.85
N GLU A 109 12.16 7.42 -12.56
CA GLU A 109 12.27 7.59 -14.01
C GLU A 109 13.61 8.23 -14.40
N MET A 110 14.06 9.24 -13.65
CA MET A 110 15.38 9.86 -13.87
C MET A 110 16.52 8.86 -13.66
N GLU A 111 16.49 8.05 -12.60
CA GLU A 111 17.49 7.01 -12.36
C GLU A 111 17.46 5.90 -13.42
N ARG A 112 16.27 5.50 -13.88
CA ARG A 112 16.13 4.58 -15.01
C ARG A 112 16.82 5.12 -16.26
N ASP A 113 16.58 6.39 -16.59
CA ASP A 113 17.12 7.01 -17.80
C ASP A 113 18.64 7.16 -17.70
N ARG A 114 19.16 7.52 -16.52
CA ARG A 114 20.60 7.52 -16.24
C ARG A 114 21.22 6.15 -16.46
N LEU A 115 20.66 5.10 -15.84
CA LEU A 115 21.17 3.73 -16.00
C LEU A 115 21.05 3.25 -17.45
N SER A 116 20.03 3.67 -18.18
CA SER A 116 19.88 3.38 -19.61
C SER A 116 21.02 3.99 -20.43
N MET A 117 21.38 5.26 -20.16
CA MET A 117 22.52 5.91 -20.80
C MET A 117 23.84 5.21 -20.46
N GLU A 118 24.04 4.83 -19.20
CA GLU A 118 25.24 4.09 -18.78
C GLU A 118 25.31 2.72 -19.46
N LEU A 119 24.21 1.97 -19.51
CA LEU A 119 24.13 0.69 -20.21
C LEU A 119 24.46 0.86 -21.70
N GLN A 120 23.93 1.87 -22.38
CA GLN A 120 24.26 2.15 -23.78
C GLN A 120 25.76 2.44 -23.96
N SER A 121 26.34 3.23 -23.05
CA SER A 121 27.78 3.53 -23.09
C SER A 121 28.64 2.27 -22.91
N VAL A 122 28.29 1.39 -21.99
CA VAL A 122 29.00 0.12 -21.77
C VAL A 122 28.81 -0.81 -22.97
N THR A 123 27.59 -0.88 -23.51
CA THR A 123 27.27 -1.69 -24.70
C THR A 123 28.12 -1.27 -25.90
N THR A 124 28.23 0.04 -26.17
CA THR A 124 29.06 0.53 -27.28
C THR A 124 30.55 0.23 -27.07
N ARG A 125 31.05 0.36 -25.83
CA ARG A 125 32.45 0.00 -25.49
C ARG A 125 32.71 -1.49 -25.67
N LEU A 126 31.78 -2.35 -25.26
CA LEU A 126 31.88 -3.79 -25.44
C LEU A 126 31.92 -4.16 -26.93
N GLN A 127 31.03 -3.59 -27.75
CA GLN A 127 31.03 -3.81 -29.19
C GLN A 127 32.36 -3.41 -29.85
N VAL A 128 32.97 -2.32 -29.40
CA VAL A 128 34.31 -1.92 -29.88
C VAL A 128 35.35 -2.96 -29.48
N ALA A 129 35.35 -3.40 -28.21
CA ALA A 129 36.29 -4.42 -27.73
C ALA A 129 36.13 -5.76 -28.48
N GLU A 130 34.90 -6.20 -28.74
CA GLU A 130 34.59 -7.40 -29.52
C GLU A 130 35.15 -7.31 -30.94
N ARG A 131 34.98 -6.16 -31.62
CA ARG A 131 35.58 -5.92 -32.94
C ARG A 131 37.11 -5.97 -32.90
N THR A 132 37.73 -5.30 -31.92
CA THR A 132 39.20 -5.38 -31.78
C THR A 132 39.68 -6.81 -31.49
N GLY A 133 38.88 -7.60 -30.77
CA GLY A 133 39.14 -9.01 -30.52
C GLY A 133 39.06 -9.84 -31.79
N SER A 134 38.03 -9.64 -32.62
CA SER A 134 37.91 -10.32 -33.91
C SER A 134 39.08 -9.97 -34.83
N ASP A 135 39.44 -8.69 -34.93
CA ASP A 135 40.54 -8.22 -35.77
C ASP A 135 41.86 -8.88 -35.35
N LEU A 136 42.16 -8.93 -34.04
CA LEU A 136 43.36 -9.58 -33.52
C LEU A 136 43.37 -11.11 -33.78
N THR A 137 42.21 -11.76 -33.70
CA THR A 137 42.12 -13.20 -34.02
C THR A 137 42.37 -13.46 -35.51
N GLU A 138 41.88 -12.60 -36.40
CA GLU A 138 42.17 -12.67 -37.83
C GLU A 138 43.67 -12.48 -38.09
N GLU A 139 44.28 -11.47 -37.48
CA GLU A 139 45.73 -11.25 -37.55
C GLU A 139 46.52 -12.47 -37.05
N TYR A 140 46.17 -13.03 -35.90
CA TYR A 140 46.84 -14.23 -35.37
C TYR A 140 46.72 -15.44 -36.33
N VAL A 141 45.55 -15.64 -36.94
CA VAL A 141 45.35 -16.71 -37.91
C VAL A 141 46.21 -16.48 -39.16
N THR A 142 46.30 -15.24 -39.67
CA THR A 142 47.18 -14.93 -40.82
C THR A 142 48.65 -15.17 -40.46
N LEU A 143 49.08 -14.74 -39.28
CA LEU A 143 50.44 -14.92 -38.79
C LEU A 143 50.78 -16.41 -38.63
N LYS A 144 49.88 -17.21 -38.07
CA LYS A 144 50.05 -18.67 -37.95
C LYS A 144 50.22 -19.33 -39.32
N ARG A 145 49.43 -18.92 -40.33
CA ARG A 145 49.60 -19.41 -41.71
C ARG A 145 50.96 -19.05 -42.28
N ASN A 146 51.45 -17.82 -42.06
CA ASN A 146 52.76 -17.39 -42.51
C ASN A 146 53.90 -18.20 -41.87
N TYR A 147 53.82 -18.47 -40.56
CA TYR A 147 54.80 -19.32 -39.87
C TYR A 147 54.81 -20.75 -40.38
N LEU A 148 53.64 -21.34 -40.64
CA LEU A 148 53.54 -22.68 -41.23
C LEU A 148 54.18 -22.72 -42.62
N ALA A 149 53.87 -21.76 -43.49
CA ALA A 149 54.47 -21.66 -44.82
C ALA A 149 56.00 -21.49 -44.77
N LEU A 150 56.51 -20.72 -43.80
CA LEU A 150 57.95 -20.54 -43.58
C LEU A 150 58.60 -21.84 -43.08
N THR A 151 57.92 -22.59 -42.22
CA THR A 151 58.41 -23.88 -41.72
C THR A 151 58.49 -24.90 -42.85
N GLU A 152 57.45 -25.01 -43.69
CA GLU A 152 57.45 -25.86 -44.88
C GLU A 152 58.53 -25.45 -45.89
N ALA A 153 58.80 -24.15 -46.04
CA ALA A 153 59.90 -23.67 -46.88
C ALA A 153 61.26 -24.06 -46.31
N HIS A 154 61.45 -23.92 -44.99
CA HIS A 154 62.66 -24.32 -44.31
C HIS A 154 62.90 -25.83 -44.41
N GLU A 155 61.88 -26.66 -44.21
CA GLU A 155 61.96 -28.12 -44.40
C GLU A 155 62.36 -28.48 -45.82
N ARG A 156 61.81 -27.79 -46.84
CA ARG A 156 62.22 -27.98 -48.24
C ARG A 156 63.69 -27.65 -48.47
N GLU A 157 64.20 -26.56 -47.90
CA GLU A 157 65.63 -26.20 -47.98
C GLU A 157 66.52 -27.20 -47.25
N VAL A 158 66.09 -27.73 -46.10
CA VAL A 158 66.82 -28.79 -45.38
C VAL A 158 66.92 -30.05 -46.23
N VAL A 159 65.82 -30.48 -46.85
CA VAL A 159 65.82 -31.65 -47.76
C VAL A 159 66.77 -31.40 -48.94
N GLN A 160 66.73 -30.21 -49.55
CA GLN A 160 67.67 -29.87 -50.64
C GLN A 160 69.13 -29.88 -50.17
N ASN A 161 69.43 -29.39 -48.97
CA ASN A 161 70.78 -29.38 -48.42
C ASN A 161 71.26 -30.81 -48.06
N ASP A 162 70.37 -31.66 -47.56
CA ASP A 162 70.63 -33.08 -47.31
C ASP A 162 70.91 -33.83 -48.63
N GLU A 163 70.15 -33.54 -49.69
CA GLU A 163 70.39 -34.05 -51.05
C GLU A 163 71.77 -33.63 -51.57
N LEU A 164 72.10 -32.32 -51.53
CA LEU A 164 73.42 -31.83 -51.91
C LEU A 164 74.54 -32.46 -51.06
N SER A 165 74.31 -32.62 -49.76
CA SER A 165 75.27 -33.25 -48.84
C SER A 165 75.51 -34.72 -49.20
N ALA A 166 74.45 -35.45 -49.57
CA ALA A 166 74.54 -36.82 -50.05
C ALA A 166 75.27 -36.92 -51.39
N GLU A 167 75.02 -35.98 -52.33
CA GLU A 167 75.76 -35.88 -53.58
C GLU A 167 77.25 -35.62 -53.34
N LEU A 168 77.60 -34.66 -52.47
CA LEU A 168 78.98 -34.36 -52.09
C LEU A 168 79.67 -35.56 -51.43
N LEU A 169 78.96 -36.28 -50.55
CA LEU A 169 79.46 -37.52 -49.95
C LEU A 169 79.66 -38.62 -50.99
N GLY A 170 78.73 -38.77 -51.94
CA GLY A 170 78.85 -39.70 -53.06
C GLY A 170 80.08 -39.39 -53.92
N LEU A 171 80.31 -38.12 -54.24
CA LEU A 171 81.51 -37.67 -54.95
C LEU A 171 82.79 -37.91 -54.13
N ALA A 172 82.77 -37.64 -52.82
CA ALA A 172 83.90 -37.90 -51.94
C ALA A 172 84.21 -39.40 -51.80
N GLN A 173 83.18 -40.24 -51.76
CA GLN A 173 83.32 -41.71 -51.76
C GLN A 173 83.83 -42.23 -53.09
N ALA A 174 83.31 -41.73 -54.22
CA ALA A 174 83.82 -42.06 -55.56
C ALA A 174 85.31 -41.70 -55.67
N ARG A 175 85.69 -40.50 -55.24
CA ARG A 175 87.10 -40.07 -55.15
C ARG A 175 87.93 -40.97 -54.23
N ARG A 176 87.41 -41.35 -53.05
CA ARG A 176 88.09 -42.33 -52.16
C ARG A 176 88.22 -43.71 -52.79
N THR A 177 87.25 -44.18 -53.57
CA THR A 177 87.34 -45.46 -54.27
C THR A 177 88.33 -45.41 -55.43
N GLU A 178 88.45 -44.28 -56.12
CA GLU A 178 89.52 -44.02 -57.10
C GLU A 178 90.90 -43.99 -56.41
N GLU A 179 91.01 -43.29 -55.29
CA GLU A 179 92.22 -43.27 -54.45
C GLU A 179 92.55 -44.65 -53.86
N GLN A 180 91.54 -45.47 -53.51
CA GLN A 180 91.71 -46.84 -53.03
C GLN A 180 92.07 -47.81 -54.18
N GLN A 181 91.55 -47.61 -55.39
CA GLN A 181 91.97 -48.34 -56.60
C GLN A 181 93.40 -47.95 -57.01
N GLN A 182 93.81 -46.70 -56.76
CA GLN A 182 95.20 -46.26 -56.88
C GLN A 182 96.09 -46.86 -55.77
N ARG A 183 95.59 -47.00 -54.54
CA ARG A 183 96.27 -47.73 -53.44
C ARG A 183 96.38 -49.25 -53.68
N VAL A 184 95.40 -49.90 -54.33
CA VAL A 184 95.46 -51.33 -54.67
C VAL A 184 96.45 -51.62 -55.82
N ARG A 185 96.87 -50.60 -56.58
CA ARG A 185 98.01 -50.68 -57.51
C ARG A 185 99.37 -50.40 -56.84
N ALA A 186 99.39 -50.02 -55.56
CA ALA A 186 100.59 -49.73 -54.78
C ALA A 186 100.60 -50.56 -53.48
N SER A 187 101.14 -51.79 -53.59
CA SER A 187 101.72 -52.61 -52.53
C SER A 187 100.86 -53.10 -51.34
N THR A 188 100.87 -54.43 -51.20
CA THR A 188 101.33 -55.22 -50.04
C THR A 188 101.52 -54.53 -48.67
N GLU A 189 101.09 -55.26 -47.63
CA GLU A 189 101.44 -55.23 -46.19
C GLU A 189 100.52 -54.48 -45.21
N GLY A 190 100.22 -55.14 -44.08
CA GLY A 190 100.18 -54.44 -42.78
C GLY A 190 98.90 -54.51 -41.92
N CYS A 191 98.83 -55.56 -41.09
CA CYS A 191 98.20 -55.75 -39.78
C CYS A 191 97.79 -54.52 -38.91
N VAL A 192 96.58 -54.61 -38.31
CA VAL A 192 96.13 -54.35 -36.90
C VAL A 192 96.43 -53.02 -36.20
N ASN A 193 95.36 -52.42 -35.63
CA ASN A 193 95.18 -51.89 -34.26
C ASN A 193 93.75 -51.28 -34.21
N GLY A 194 92.84 -51.51 -33.26
CA GLY A 194 92.98 -51.47 -31.81
C GLY A 194 92.47 -50.13 -31.29
N GLN A 195 91.41 -50.13 -30.46
CA GLN A 195 90.88 -49.07 -29.58
C GLN A 195 89.60 -48.29 -30.03
N THR A 196 88.42 -48.82 -29.69
CA THR A 196 87.14 -48.05 -29.63
C THR A 196 86.25 -48.48 -28.44
N ALA A 197 86.88 -48.76 -27.29
CA ALA A 197 86.16 -49.13 -26.06
C ALA A 197 85.99 -47.98 -25.05
N GLN A 198 86.45 -46.76 -25.37
CA GLN A 198 86.52 -45.65 -24.40
C GLN A 198 85.53 -44.50 -24.65
N GLU A 199 84.71 -44.57 -25.70
CA GLU A 199 83.67 -43.56 -26.01
C GLU A 199 82.24 -43.99 -25.60
N LEU A 200 82.01 -45.30 -25.35
CA LEU A 200 80.69 -45.80 -24.95
C LEU A 200 80.33 -45.52 -23.48
N ASP A 201 81.32 -45.22 -22.63
CA ASP A 201 81.09 -44.84 -21.22
C ASP A 201 80.79 -43.35 -21.04
N ARG A 202 81.15 -42.49 -22.00
CA ARG A 202 80.76 -41.07 -21.98
C ARG A 202 79.31 -40.85 -22.40
N VAL A 203 78.80 -41.66 -23.33
CA VAL A 203 77.40 -41.63 -23.75
C VAL A 203 76.47 -42.19 -22.66
N ARG A 204 76.93 -43.19 -21.90
CA ARG A 204 76.19 -43.76 -20.75
C ARG A 204 76.01 -42.74 -19.61
N ALA A 205 77.00 -41.88 -19.36
CA ALA A 205 76.95 -40.86 -18.31
C ALA A 205 76.05 -39.65 -18.64
N LEU A 206 75.88 -39.32 -19.93
CA LEU A 206 75.00 -38.22 -20.37
C LEU A 206 73.51 -38.63 -20.32
N VAL A 207 73.21 -39.91 -20.60
CA VAL A 207 71.85 -40.48 -20.54
C VAL A 207 71.33 -40.56 -19.10
N SER A 208 72.20 -40.82 -18.12
CA SER A 208 71.82 -40.81 -16.69
C SER A 208 71.54 -39.42 -16.12
N ARG A 209 72.08 -38.34 -16.73
CA ARG A 209 71.78 -36.95 -16.32
C ARG A 209 70.48 -36.40 -16.92
N MET A 210 69.98 -37.01 -17.99
CA MET A 210 68.74 -36.60 -18.66
C MET A 210 67.48 -37.28 -18.08
N SER A 211 67.63 -38.36 -17.29
CA SER A 211 66.51 -39.13 -16.74
C SER A 211 66.01 -38.67 -15.36
N HIS A 212 66.63 -37.68 -14.72
CA HIS A 212 66.30 -37.23 -13.36
C HIS A 212 65.49 -35.92 -13.27
N ASN A 213 64.90 -35.44 -14.38
CA ASN A 213 64.04 -34.24 -14.39
C ASN A 213 62.58 -34.54 -14.79
N ARG A 214 62.07 -35.73 -14.49
CA ARG A 214 60.63 -35.99 -14.51
C ARG A 214 60.23 -36.49 -13.13
N ILE A 215 59.01 -36.14 -12.72
CA ILE A 215 58.33 -36.56 -11.48
C ILE A 215 58.52 -35.58 -10.31
N MET A 216 57.89 -34.41 -10.45
CA MET A 216 57.14 -33.69 -9.40
C MET A 216 55.83 -32.99 -9.86
N PRO A 217 55.33 -33.07 -11.13
CA PRO A 217 54.02 -32.51 -11.45
C PRO A 217 52.85 -33.49 -11.25
N GLU A 218 53.07 -34.80 -11.18
CA GLU A 218 51.99 -35.80 -11.14
C GLU A 218 51.28 -35.87 -9.79
N ASP A 219 52.00 -35.81 -8.66
CA ASP A 219 51.39 -35.87 -7.33
C ASP A 219 50.61 -34.60 -6.96
N LEU A 220 51.10 -33.42 -7.37
CA LEU A 220 50.39 -32.15 -7.20
C LEU A 220 49.16 -32.06 -8.12
N ALA A 221 49.28 -32.53 -9.37
CA ALA A 221 48.15 -32.60 -10.30
C ALA A 221 47.09 -33.61 -9.84
N MET A 222 47.49 -34.76 -9.27
CA MET A 222 46.58 -35.77 -8.73
C MET A 222 45.81 -35.25 -7.51
N VAL A 223 46.47 -34.48 -6.62
CA VAL A 223 45.82 -33.85 -5.47
C VAL A 223 44.90 -32.69 -5.90
N ALA A 224 45.31 -31.88 -6.88
CA ALA A 224 44.49 -30.81 -7.43
C ALA A 224 43.23 -31.36 -8.12
N MET A 225 43.39 -32.37 -8.98
CA MET A 225 42.28 -33.06 -9.64
C MET A 225 41.39 -33.79 -8.62
N GLY A 226 41.95 -34.37 -7.55
CA GLY A 226 41.18 -34.98 -6.47
C GLY A 226 40.32 -33.98 -5.68
N LYS A 227 40.83 -32.77 -5.45
CA LYS A 227 40.07 -31.67 -4.83
C LYS A 227 38.95 -31.18 -5.74
N GLU A 228 39.25 -30.96 -7.01
CA GLU A 228 38.27 -30.55 -8.03
C GLU A 228 37.17 -31.61 -8.22
N GLN A 229 37.53 -32.90 -8.24
CA GLN A 229 36.56 -34.00 -8.32
C GLN A 229 35.69 -34.09 -7.06
N GLN A 230 36.21 -33.74 -5.89
CA GLN A 230 35.43 -33.70 -4.66
C GLN A 230 34.51 -32.48 -4.59
N GLU A 231 34.95 -31.33 -5.11
CA GLU A 231 34.15 -30.11 -5.25
C GLU A 231 33.00 -30.29 -6.23
N THR A 232 33.26 -30.88 -7.40
CA THR A 232 32.21 -31.23 -8.37
C THR A 232 31.21 -32.22 -7.77
N LYS A 233 31.66 -33.25 -7.03
CA LYS A 233 30.76 -34.16 -6.29
C LYS A 233 29.93 -33.44 -5.22
N ARG A 234 30.49 -32.46 -4.49
CA ARG A 234 29.75 -31.62 -3.53
C ARG A 234 28.74 -30.74 -4.24
N ALA A 235 29.11 -30.11 -5.35
CA ALA A 235 28.21 -29.29 -6.17
C ALA A 235 27.03 -30.11 -6.69
N ILE A 236 27.28 -31.33 -7.22
CA ILE A 236 26.24 -32.25 -7.70
C ILE A 236 25.27 -32.62 -6.56
N ARG A 237 25.78 -32.97 -5.37
CA ARG A 237 24.91 -33.27 -4.20
C ARG A 237 24.08 -32.06 -3.78
N ASN A 238 24.68 -30.87 -3.76
CA ASN A 238 23.96 -29.63 -3.44
C ASN A 238 22.88 -29.31 -4.47
N THR A 239 23.15 -29.49 -5.77
CA THR A 239 22.13 -29.33 -6.81
C THR A 239 21.02 -30.37 -6.68
N GLN A 240 21.36 -31.61 -6.34
CA GLN A 240 20.40 -32.69 -6.15
C GLN A 240 19.53 -32.45 -4.91
N GLN A 241 20.10 -31.95 -3.81
CA GLN A 241 19.37 -31.54 -2.62
C GLN A 241 18.42 -30.37 -2.92
N LYS A 242 18.90 -29.33 -3.61
CA LYS A 242 18.05 -28.19 -4.02
C LYS A 242 16.90 -28.64 -4.92
N LEU A 243 17.15 -29.55 -5.87
CA LEU A 243 16.11 -30.14 -6.72
C LEU A 243 15.09 -30.94 -5.90
N ALA A 244 15.54 -31.69 -4.87
CA ALA A 244 14.65 -32.43 -3.98
C ALA A 244 13.80 -31.50 -3.11
N GLU A 245 14.39 -30.42 -2.57
CA GLU A 245 13.69 -29.38 -1.81
C GLU A 245 12.64 -28.66 -2.67
N GLN A 246 13.00 -28.28 -3.90
CA GLN A 246 12.07 -27.70 -4.87
C GLN A 246 10.95 -28.67 -5.25
N SER A 247 11.27 -29.96 -5.45
CA SER A 247 10.27 -30.99 -5.74
C SER A 247 9.31 -31.19 -4.57
N ALA A 248 9.80 -31.20 -3.33
CA ALA A 248 8.97 -31.30 -2.13
C ALA A 248 8.08 -30.07 -1.94
N ALA A 249 8.62 -28.86 -2.17
CA ALA A 249 7.84 -27.62 -2.13
C ALA A 249 6.74 -27.61 -3.20
N MET A 250 7.06 -28.00 -4.44
CA MET A 250 6.09 -28.14 -5.54
C MET A 250 4.99 -29.14 -5.19
N LEU A 251 5.32 -30.31 -4.63
CA LEU A 251 4.33 -31.30 -4.19
C LEU A 251 3.44 -30.75 -3.07
N SER A 252 4.01 -30.05 -2.09
CA SER A 252 3.23 -29.44 -1.00
C SER A 252 2.26 -28.36 -1.52
N SER A 253 2.71 -27.54 -2.47
CA SER A 253 1.86 -26.55 -3.14
C SER A 253 0.77 -27.22 -3.98
N GLN A 254 1.08 -28.32 -4.67
CA GLN A 254 0.12 -29.07 -5.46
C GLN A 254 -0.94 -29.75 -4.58
N CYS A 255 -0.56 -30.27 -3.42
CA CYS A 255 -1.51 -30.78 -2.42
C CYS A 255 -2.44 -29.68 -1.92
N GLN A 256 -1.91 -28.50 -1.58
CA GLN A 256 -2.73 -27.35 -1.17
C GLN A 256 -3.68 -26.88 -2.27
N LEU A 257 -3.24 -26.87 -3.54
CA LEU A 257 -4.12 -26.55 -4.67
C LEU A 257 -5.28 -27.55 -4.78
N LYS A 258 -5.00 -28.86 -4.67
CA LYS A 258 -6.04 -29.90 -4.68
C LYS A 258 -7.03 -29.75 -3.52
N GLU A 259 -6.54 -29.45 -2.31
CA GLU A 259 -7.41 -29.19 -1.15
C GLU A 259 -8.34 -28.00 -1.42
N VAL A 260 -7.82 -26.91 -1.97
CA VAL A 260 -8.62 -25.72 -2.32
C VAL A 260 -9.58 -26.02 -3.48
N GLU A 261 -9.21 -26.83 -4.46
CA GLU A 261 -10.10 -27.28 -5.56
C GLU A 261 -11.25 -28.14 -5.03
N GLU A 262 -10.98 -29.05 -4.09
CA GLU A 262 -12.01 -29.84 -3.41
C GLU A 262 -12.93 -28.97 -2.55
N GLU A 263 -12.38 -27.99 -1.82
CA GLU A 263 -13.17 -27.00 -1.08
C GLU A 263 -14.06 -26.17 -2.01
N ASN A 264 -13.54 -25.73 -3.16
CA ASN A 264 -14.29 -24.99 -4.17
C ASN A 264 -15.44 -25.84 -4.74
N SER A 265 -15.17 -27.12 -5.03
CA SER A 265 -16.18 -28.07 -5.49
C SER A 265 -17.28 -28.29 -4.44
N LYS A 266 -16.90 -28.42 -3.16
CA LYS A 266 -17.85 -28.53 -2.03
C LYS A 266 -18.71 -27.28 -1.89
N LEU A 267 -18.11 -26.09 -1.96
CA LEU A 267 -18.83 -24.81 -1.91
C LEU A 267 -19.78 -24.67 -3.12
N GLN A 268 -19.35 -25.10 -4.31
CA GLN A 268 -20.19 -25.06 -5.50
C GLN A 268 -21.42 -25.97 -5.37
N MET A 269 -21.26 -27.15 -4.75
CA MET A 269 -22.39 -28.03 -4.43
C MET A 269 -23.33 -27.41 -3.39
N GLN A 270 -22.81 -26.82 -2.32
CA GLN A 270 -23.62 -26.12 -1.32
C GLN A 270 -24.43 -24.97 -1.94
N VAL A 271 -23.86 -24.23 -2.89
CA VAL A 271 -24.59 -23.18 -3.62
C VAL A 271 -25.70 -23.77 -4.49
N LYS A 272 -25.50 -24.93 -5.12
CA LYS A 272 -26.54 -25.62 -5.89
C LYS A 272 -27.68 -26.09 -4.99
N GLU A 273 -27.36 -26.74 -3.88
CA GLU A 273 -28.31 -27.22 -2.87
C GLU A 273 -29.14 -26.07 -2.31
N LEU A 274 -28.51 -24.98 -1.86
CA LEU A 274 -29.22 -23.80 -1.37
C LEU A 274 -30.13 -23.20 -2.46
N ASN A 275 -29.67 -23.12 -3.71
CA ASN A 275 -30.51 -22.63 -4.81
C ASN A 275 -31.71 -23.54 -5.10
N GLU A 276 -31.55 -24.86 -4.99
CA GLU A 276 -32.65 -25.82 -5.11
C GLU A 276 -33.63 -25.68 -3.94
N GLU A 277 -33.14 -25.48 -2.72
CA GLU A 277 -33.97 -25.18 -1.54
C GLU A 277 -34.74 -23.87 -1.71
N TYR A 278 -34.11 -22.80 -2.23
CA TYR A 278 -34.78 -21.54 -2.54
C TYR A 278 -35.87 -21.73 -3.59
N ARG A 279 -35.61 -22.50 -4.66
CA ARG A 279 -36.61 -22.81 -5.68
C ARG A 279 -37.77 -23.64 -5.11
N ALA A 280 -37.48 -24.67 -4.31
CA ALA A 280 -38.50 -25.50 -3.68
C ALA A 280 -39.38 -24.67 -2.72
N ARG A 281 -38.79 -23.73 -1.99
CA ARG A 281 -39.52 -22.83 -1.10
C ARG A 281 -40.42 -21.86 -1.87
N LEU A 282 -39.93 -21.27 -2.97
CA LEU A 282 -40.73 -20.44 -3.89
C LEU A 282 -41.90 -21.21 -4.50
N VAL A 283 -41.68 -22.47 -4.90
CA VAL A 283 -42.75 -23.34 -5.41
C VAL A 283 -43.81 -23.58 -4.33
N ARG A 284 -43.41 -23.86 -3.09
CA ARG A 284 -44.35 -24.05 -1.97
C ARG A 284 -45.14 -22.79 -1.67
N TYR A 285 -44.50 -21.62 -1.67
CA TYR A 285 -45.18 -20.33 -1.56
C TYR A 285 -46.21 -20.08 -2.66
N LEU A 286 -45.90 -20.46 -3.91
CA LEU A 286 -46.83 -20.36 -5.04
C LEU A 286 -47.98 -21.37 -4.91
N GLN A 287 -47.71 -22.57 -4.41
CA GLN A 287 -48.72 -23.60 -4.11
C GLN A 287 -49.66 -23.13 -3.00
N ASP A 288 -49.15 -22.61 -1.89
CA ASP A 288 -49.97 -22.09 -0.79
C ASP A 288 -50.86 -20.93 -1.25
N LEU A 289 -50.34 -20.06 -2.13
CA LEU A 289 -51.11 -18.99 -2.77
C LEU A 289 -52.18 -19.52 -3.73
N ALA A 290 -51.86 -20.55 -4.53
CA ALA A 290 -52.81 -21.18 -5.45
C ALA A 290 -53.93 -21.93 -4.71
N GLU A 291 -53.60 -22.74 -3.70
CA GLU A 291 -54.57 -23.46 -2.86
C GLU A 291 -55.50 -22.49 -2.11
N TYR A 292 -54.97 -21.34 -1.66
CA TYR A 292 -55.79 -20.28 -1.08
C TYR A 292 -56.77 -19.67 -2.10
N VAL A 293 -56.32 -19.42 -3.33
CA VAL A 293 -57.15 -18.84 -4.40
C VAL A 293 -58.20 -19.85 -4.89
N ASP A 294 -57.83 -21.12 -5.05
CA ASP A 294 -58.74 -22.21 -5.45
C ASP A 294 -59.79 -22.50 -4.36
N GLY A 295 -59.39 -22.45 -3.08
CA GLY A 295 -60.32 -22.56 -1.95
C GLY A 295 -61.34 -21.42 -1.86
N LEU A 296 -61.01 -20.25 -2.43
CA LEU A 296 -61.92 -19.11 -2.59
C LEU A 296 -62.98 -19.38 -3.68
N VAL A 297 -62.64 -20.17 -4.70
CA VAL A 297 -63.49 -20.52 -5.85
C VAL A 297 -64.45 -21.67 -5.52
N GLU A 298 -64.06 -22.59 -4.64
CA GLU A 298 -64.89 -23.76 -4.25
C GLU A 298 -66.00 -23.48 -3.21
N GLY A 299 -66.14 -22.24 -2.71
CA GLY A 299 -67.36 -21.80 -2.03
C GLY A 299 -67.80 -22.65 -0.83
N LYS A 300 -66.95 -22.85 0.18
CA LYS A 300 -67.39 -23.33 1.49
C LYS A 300 -67.40 -22.19 2.49
N GLY A 301 -68.60 -21.67 2.77
CA GLY A 301 -68.84 -20.72 3.85
C GLY A 301 -68.42 -21.32 5.20
N VAL A 302 -67.27 -20.87 5.73
CA VAL A 302 -66.80 -21.27 7.06
C VAL A 302 -66.47 -20.03 7.87
N LYS A 303 -67.07 -19.99 9.07
CA LYS A 303 -66.80 -19.03 10.15
C LYS A 303 -65.31 -19.06 10.50
N GLY A 304 -64.57 -18.02 10.14
CA GLY A 304 -63.17 -17.82 10.50
C GLY A 304 -62.77 -16.35 10.33
N PRO A 305 -61.55 -15.95 10.77
CA PRO A 305 -61.06 -14.58 10.64
C PRO A 305 -61.16 -14.08 9.19
N PRO A 306 -61.32 -12.76 8.97
CA PRO A 306 -61.56 -12.21 7.63
C PRO A 306 -60.52 -12.73 6.65
N GLU A 307 -60.93 -13.23 5.48
CA GLU A 307 -60.10 -13.89 4.46
C GLU A 307 -58.80 -13.12 4.15
N ARG A 308 -58.88 -11.79 4.09
CA ARG A 308 -57.72 -10.89 3.91
C ARG A 308 -56.64 -11.04 4.99
N VAL A 309 -56.99 -11.44 6.21
CA VAL A 309 -56.06 -11.67 7.33
C VAL A 309 -55.27 -12.97 7.12
N LYS A 310 -55.87 -14.00 6.51
CA LYS A 310 -55.19 -15.26 6.21
C LYS A 310 -54.17 -15.10 5.08
N MET A 311 -54.55 -14.46 3.98
CA MET A 311 -53.61 -14.10 2.89
C MET A 311 -52.45 -13.24 3.39
N ARG A 312 -52.76 -12.24 4.21
CA ARG A 312 -51.73 -11.41 4.86
C ARG A 312 -50.78 -12.26 5.71
N GLY A 313 -51.30 -13.21 6.49
CA GLY A 313 -50.47 -14.12 7.29
C GLY A 313 -49.50 -14.99 6.48
N PHE A 314 -49.94 -15.52 5.32
CA PHE A 314 -49.06 -16.28 4.43
C PHE A 314 -47.95 -15.43 3.82
N VAL A 315 -48.29 -14.24 3.32
CA VAL A 315 -47.32 -13.29 2.76
C VAL A 315 -46.35 -12.81 3.84
N ASP A 316 -46.83 -12.52 5.05
CA ASP A 316 -46.00 -12.12 6.17
C ASP A 316 -45.05 -13.25 6.61
N SER A 317 -45.51 -14.51 6.63
CA SER A 317 -44.67 -15.68 6.90
C SER A 317 -43.59 -15.87 5.83
N MET A 318 -43.96 -15.73 4.55
CA MET A 318 -43.04 -15.80 3.41
C MET A 318 -41.94 -14.74 3.51
N LEU A 319 -42.33 -13.49 3.75
CA LEU A 319 -41.38 -12.38 3.92
C LEU A 319 -40.48 -12.59 5.14
N GLN A 320 -41.01 -13.16 6.23
CA GLN A 320 -40.25 -13.45 7.43
C GLN A 320 -39.22 -14.56 7.21
N GLU A 321 -39.56 -15.62 6.48
CA GLU A 321 -38.65 -16.71 6.12
C GLU A 321 -37.56 -16.26 5.13
N VAL A 322 -37.89 -15.40 4.16
CA VAL A 322 -36.90 -14.80 3.27
C VAL A 322 -35.94 -13.91 4.08
N ARG A 323 -36.46 -13.08 4.99
CA ARG A 323 -35.62 -12.25 5.87
C ARG A 323 -34.72 -13.09 6.77
N SER A 324 -35.22 -14.20 7.34
CA SER A 324 -34.42 -15.06 8.20
C SER A 324 -33.33 -15.82 7.43
N SER A 325 -33.62 -16.25 6.19
CA SER A 325 -32.62 -16.92 5.34
C SER A 325 -31.50 -15.97 4.92
N TYR A 326 -31.82 -14.71 4.58
CA TYR A 326 -30.79 -13.70 4.29
C TYR A 326 -29.95 -13.38 5.52
N ARG A 327 -30.57 -13.24 6.70
CA ARG A 327 -29.84 -13.04 7.96
C ARG A 327 -28.89 -14.20 8.28
N ALA A 328 -29.34 -15.45 8.12
CA ALA A 328 -28.50 -16.62 8.34
C ALA A 328 -27.31 -16.66 7.36
N ARG A 329 -27.52 -16.29 6.10
CA ARG A 329 -26.44 -16.20 5.10
C ARG A 329 -25.46 -15.06 5.42
N GLU A 330 -25.96 -13.89 5.82
CA GLU A 330 -25.10 -12.79 6.29
C GLU A 330 -24.26 -13.21 7.50
N GLU A 331 -24.85 -13.93 8.46
CA GLU A 331 -24.15 -14.42 9.64
C GLU A 331 -23.07 -15.45 9.29
N GLN A 332 -23.35 -16.37 8.35
CA GLN A 332 -22.36 -17.29 7.82
C GLN A 332 -21.19 -16.55 7.16
N LEU A 333 -21.47 -15.59 6.27
CA LEU A 333 -20.43 -14.78 5.60
C LEU A 333 -19.63 -13.96 6.62
N ALA A 334 -20.29 -13.36 7.60
CA ALA A 334 -19.62 -12.62 8.68
C ALA A 334 -18.74 -13.54 9.53
N SER A 335 -19.19 -14.76 9.83
CA SER A 335 -18.41 -15.74 10.59
C SER A 335 -17.17 -16.24 9.80
N ALA A 336 -17.31 -16.47 8.50
CA ALA A 336 -16.21 -16.83 7.60
C ALA A 336 -15.20 -15.68 7.48
N ALA A 337 -15.67 -14.45 7.28
CA ALA A 337 -14.79 -13.27 7.25
C ALA A 337 -14.00 -13.11 8.57
N ARG A 338 -14.66 -13.32 9.72
CA ARG A 338 -13.99 -13.31 11.04
C ARG A 338 -12.97 -14.44 11.18
N SER A 339 -13.27 -15.64 10.67
CA SER A 339 -12.35 -16.79 10.76
C SER A 339 -11.12 -16.59 9.87
N TYR A 340 -11.28 -16.07 8.66
CA TYR A 340 -10.17 -15.68 7.77
C TYR A 340 -9.32 -14.58 8.38
N LYS A 341 -9.95 -13.53 8.94
CA LYS A 341 -9.23 -12.48 9.67
C LYS A 341 -8.39 -13.06 10.82
N LYS A 342 -8.94 -14.01 11.59
CA LYS A 342 -8.20 -14.68 12.68
C LYS A 342 -7.05 -15.55 12.15
N ARG A 343 -7.24 -16.26 11.04
CA ARG A 343 -6.19 -17.06 10.39
C ARG A 343 -5.06 -16.16 9.87
N LEU A 344 -5.40 -15.06 9.21
CA LEU A 344 -4.44 -14.06 8.72
C LEU A 344 -3.63 -13.43 9.85
N GLN A 345 -4.29 -13.07 10.96
CA GLN A 345 -3.61 -12.57 12.16
C GLN A 345 -2.63 -13.60 12.74
N ARG A 346 -3.00 -14.88 12.80
CA ARG A 346 -2.09 -15.95 13.25
C ARG A 346 -0.88 -16.10 12.32
N LEU A 347 -1.11 -16.12 11.01
CA LEU A 347 -0.04 -16.22 10.02
C LEU A 347 0.92 -15.03 10.12
N THR A 348 0.38 -13.82 10.29
CA THR A 348 1.18 -12.60 10.47
C THR A 348 2.05 -12.67 11.73
N LYS A 349 1.52 -13.18 12.85
CA LYS A 349 2.30 -13.39 14.09
C LYS A 349 3.43 -14.40 13.91
N ILE A 350 3.16 -15.52 13.23
CA ILE A 350 4.18 -16.54 12.95
C ILE A 350 5.25 -15.95 12.04
N HIS A 351 4.87 -15.22 10.99
CA HIS A 351 5.80 -14.55 10.09
C HIS A 351 6.67 -13.52 10.83
N GLN A 352 6.09 -12.70 11.71
CA GLN A 352 6.85 -11.77 12.56
C GLN A 352 7.86 -12.50 13.46
N ALA A 353 7.46 -13.61 14.09
CA ALA A 353 8.36 -14.41 14.92
C ALA A 353 9.53 -14.99 14.11
N LEU A 354 9.24 -15.47 12.88
CA LEU A 354 10.26 -16.00 11.98
C LEU A 354 11.23 -14.90 11.52
N LEU A 355 10.72 -13.71 11.19
CA LEU A 355 11.56 -12.56 10.84
C LEU A 355 12.50 -12.17 11.98
N ILE A 356 12.02 -12.19 13.22
CA ILE A 356 12.86 -11.90 14.39
C ILE A 356 13.96 -12.96 14.53
N ALA A 357 13.63 -14.25 14.37
CA ALA A 357 14.61 -15.32 14.43
C ALA A 357 15.66 -15.19 13.30
N TYR A 358 15.20 -14.89 12.07
CA TYR A 358 16.06 -14.64 10.92
C TYR A 358 17.01 -13.47 11.16
N ARG A 359 16.51 -12.34 11.70
CA ARG A 359 17.32 -11.18 12.05
C ARG A 359 18.45 -11.53 13.00
N VAL A 360 18.12 -12.21 14.09
CA VAL A 360 19.10 -12.60 15.12
C VAL A 360 20.16 -13.52 14.51
N GLN A 361 19.75 -14.49 13.71
CA GLN A 361 20.67 -15.40 13.04
C GLN A 361 21.60 -14.65 12.06
N ARG A 362 21.05 -13.72 11.27
CA ARG A 362 21.82 -12.92 10.31
C ARG A 362 22.82 -12.00 10.99
N GLU A 363 22.43 -11.35 12.08
CA GLU A 363 23.34 -10.52 12.89
C GLU A 363 24.46 -11.35 13.52
N GLN A 364 24.17 -12.57 13.97
CA GLN A 364 25.21 -13.49 14.46
C GLN A 364 26.22 -13.85 13.37
N VAL A 365 25.76 -14.16 12.15
CA VAL A 365 26.65 -14.46 11.01
C VAL A 365 27.50 -13.24 10.63
N LEU A 366 26.91 -12.04 10.58
CA LEU A 366 27.63 -10.80 10.28
C LEU A 366 28.68 -10.46 11.36
N SER A 367 28.41 -10.78 12.62
CA SER A 367 29.37 -10.57 13.72
C SER A 367 30.57 -11.54 13.71
N GLN A 368 30.49 -12.64 12.93
CA GLN A 368 31.53 -13.67 12.82
C GLN A 368 32.03 -13.80 11.37
N PRO A 369 32.81 -12.82 10.86
CA PRO A 369 33.27 -12.81 9.46
C PRO A 369 34.21 -13.98 9.09
N GLU A 370 34.79 -14.67 10.07
CA GLU A 370 35.73 -15.78 9.84
C GLU A 370 35.07 -17.05 9.28
N ASN A 371 33.74 -17.21 9.42
CA ASN A 371 33.06 -18.44 9.03
C ASN A 371 32.74 -18.55 7.53
N GLY A 372 32.96 -17.48 6.74
CA GLY A 372 32.68 -17.49 5.29
C GLY A 372 31.23 -17.78 4.90
N LEU A 373 30.30 -17.70 5.86
CA LEU A 373 28.88 -17.95 5.67
C LEU A 373 28.20 -16.70 5.12
N ASP A 374 27.43 -16.86 4.06
CA ASP A 374 26.58 -15.79 3.51
C ASP A 374 25.43 -15.47 4.50
N PRO A 375 25.33 -14.22 5.00
CA PRO A 375 24.23 -13.81 5.87
C PRO A 375 22.85 -13.84 5.18
N GLY A 376 22.81 -13.88 3.84
CA GLY A 376 21.59 -13.86 3.06
C GLY A 376 20.93 -12.47 2.94
N PRO A 377 19.77 -12.41 2.26
CA PRO A 377 19.13 -11.15 1.88
C PRO A 377 18.60 -10.36 3.10
N PRO A 378 18.63 -9.02 3.07
CA PRO A 378 18.04 -8.19 4.13
C PRO A 378 16.57 -8.50 4.44
N GLU A 379 16.14 -8.28 5.68
CA GLU A 379 14.76 -8.52 6.15
C GLU A 379 13.69 -7.82 5.31
N ALA A 380 14.03 -6.68 4.70
CA ALA A 380 13.13 -5.92 3.84
C ALA A 380 12.60 -6.75 2.65
N HIS A 381 13.34 -7.77 2.18
CA HIS A 381 12.93 -8.65 1.09
C HIS A 381 11.78 -9.60 1.44
N PHE A 382 11.51 -9.79 2.73
CA PHE A 382 10.45 -10.69 3.20
C PHE A 382 9.16 -9.97 3.59
N SER A 383 9.03 -8.68 3.25
CA SER A 383 7.85 -7.91 3.59
C SER A 383 6.61 -8.46 2.90
N LEU A 384 5.64 -8.88 3.70
CA LEU A 384 4.26 -9.05 3.23
C LEU A 384 3.71 -7.68 2.82
N GLU A 385 3.04 -7.58 1.68
CA GLU A 385 2.40 -6.36 1.16
C GLU A 385 1.59 -5.58 2.22
N PRO A 386 1.39 -4.25 2.06
CA PRO A 386 0.63 -3.43 2.98
C PRO A 386 -0.83 -3.87 2.98
N SER A 387 -1.16 -4.81 3.87
CA SER A 387 -2.56 -5.08 4.20
C SER A 387 -3.12 -3.84 4.90
N GLU A 388 -4.27 -3.33 4.45
CA GLU A 388 -4.97 -2.18 5.06
C GLU A 388 -5.22 -2.34 6.57
N LEU A 389 -5.18 -3.58 7.05
CA LEU A 389 -5.30 -4.00 8.45
C LEU A 389 -4.05 -3.75 9.32
N ARG A 390 -2.92 -3.33 8.73
CA ARG A 390 -1.67 -3.11 9.47
C ARG A 390 -1.66 -1.73 10.15
N GLY A 391 -1.22 -1.68 11.40
CA GLY A 391 -1.10 -0.44 12.17
C GLY A 391 0.02 0.46 11.64
N GLU A 392 -0.02 1.74 11.99
CA GLU A 392 0.98 2.75 11.59
C GLU A 392 2.40 2.35 12.01
N THR A 393 2.53 1.79 13.22
CA THR A 393 3.79 1.28 13.76
C THR A 393 4.43 0.19 12.90
N ASP A 394 3.62 -0.70 12.30
CA ASP A 394 4.14 -1.77 11.46
C ASP A 394 4.59 -1.25 10.09
N ARG A 395 3.99 -0.14 9.61
CA ARG A 395 4.39 0.52 8.36
C ARG A 395 5.69 1.29 8.55
N GLU A 396 5.81 2.02 9.65
CA GLU A 396 7.04 2.71 10.03
C GLU A 396 8.19 1.72 10.22
N LEU A 397 7.93 0.61 10.92
CA LEU A 397 8.92 -0.45 11.11
C LEU A 397 9.32 -1.12 9.78
N GLN A 398 8.44 -1.13 8.78
CA GLN A 398 8.75 -1.60 7.44
C GLN A 398 9.65 -0.62 6.67
N LEU A 399 9.40 0.69 6.77
CA LEU A 399 10.27 1.72 6.18
C LEU A 399 11.67 1.66 6.81
N LEU A 400 11.76 1.54 8.13
CA LEU A 400 13.03 1.40 8.84
C LEU A 400 13.83 0.17 8.39
N ARG A 401 13.16 -0.94 8.04
CA ARG A 401 13.83 -2.12 7.47
C ARG A 401 14.40 -1.85 6.08
N GLN A 402 13.68 -1.11 5.25
CA GLN A 402 14.15 -0.73 3.90
C GLN A 402 15.36 0.21 3.99
N ASP A 403 15.31 1.20 4.88
CA ASP A 403 16.44 2.10 5.14
C ASP A 403 17.66 1.35 5.69
N LYS A 404 17.45 0.44 6.65
CA LYS A 404 18.53 -0.44 7.15
C LYS A 404 19.16 -1.24 6.00
N ALA A 405 18.35 -1.84 5.12
CA ALA A 405 18.85 -2.61 3.98
C ALA A 405 19.66 -1.75 3.00
N ARG A 406 19.22 -0.51 2.73
CA ARG A 406 19.94 0.45 1.88
C ARG A 406 21.30 0.82 2.47
N LEU A 407 21.33 1.16 3.77
CA LEU A 407 22.57 1.51 4.47
C LEU A 407 23.54 0.32 4.55
N GLU A 408 23.03 -0.90 4.75
CA GLU A 408 23.85 -2.12 4.72
C GLU A 408 24.50 -2.34 3.33
N GLY A 409 23.77 -2.07 2.24
CA GLY A 409 24.32 -2.13 0.87
C GLY A 409 25.47 -1.14 0.67
N GLN A 410 25.24 0.12 1.03
CA GLN A 410 26.26 1.18 0.94
C GLN A 410 27.51 0.85 1.78
N LEU A 411 27.34 0.26 2.97
CA LEU A 411 28.45 -0.13 3.82
C LEU A 411 29.28 -1.25 3.18
N ARG A 412 28.66 -2.25 2.55
CA ARG A 412 29.38 -3.32 1.84
C ARG A 412 30.16 -2.76 0.66
N GLU A 413 29.54 -1.92 -0.15
CA GLU A 413 30.20 -1.26 -1.28
C GLU A 413 31.41 -0.43 -0.82
N ALA A 414 31.27 0.32 0.27
CA ALA A 414 32.38 1.07 0.86
C ALA A 414 33.49 0.14 1.40
N GLN A 415 33.14 -0.98 2.04
CA GLN A 415 34.11 -1.97 2.52
C GLN A 415 34.87 -2.65 1.37
N GLU A 416 34.20 -2.97 0.27
CA GLU A 416 34.83 -3.50 -0.94
C GLU A 416 35.78 -2.48 -1.57
N GLN A 417 35.39 -1.21 -1.64
CA GLN A 417 36.27 -0.13 -2.11
C GLN A 417 37.51 0.03 -1.22
N VAL A 418 37.37 -0.08 0.10
CA VAL A 418 38.51 -0.07 1.04
C VAL A 418 39.38 -1.32 0.89
N ALA A 419 38.81 -2.51 0.68
CA ALA A 419 39.56 -3.75 0.46
C ALA A 419 40.39 -3.71 -0.85
N VAL A 420 39.89 -3.03 -1.88
CA VAL A 420 40.63 -2.77 -3.13
C VAL A 420 41.80 -1.82 -2.91
N VAL A 421 41.65 -0.81 -2.03
CA VAL A 421 42.70 0.16 -1.69
C VAL A 421 43.73 -0.40 -0.69
N THR A 422 43.34 -1.38 0.14
CA THR A 422 44.17 -1.92 1.25
C THR A 422 44.90 -3.22 0.91
N ARG A 423 45.06 -3.58 -0.37
CA ARG A 423 45.99 -4.67 -0.74
C ARG A 423 47.42 -4.26 -0.33
N PRO A 424 48.17 -5.13 0.37
CA PRO A 424 49.50 -4.78 0.84
C PRO A 424 50.41 -4.58 -0.36
N ILE A 425 50.89 -3.34 -0.50
CA ILE A 425 51.99 -2.99 -1.40
C ILE A 425 53.21 -3.77 -0.90
N GLN A 426 53.50 -4.89 -1.56
CA GLN A 426 54.85 -5.41 -1.59
C GLN A 426 55.69 -4.35 -2.30
N THR A 427 56.68 -3.83 -1.58
CA THR A 427 57.85 -3.08 -2.06
C THR A 427 58.02 -3.11 -3.58
N VAL A 428 57.52 -2.08 -4.25
CA VAL A 428 58.01 -1.68 -5.56
C VAL A 428 58.46 -0.22 -5.44
N ASN A 429 59.65 0.00 -5.98
CA ASN A 429 60.46 1.20 -5.93
C ASN A 429 59.68 2.53 -5.94
N PHE A 430 60.15 3.42 -5.08
CA PHE A 430 59.99 4.86 -5.19
C PHE A 430 60.54 5.34 -6.54
N GLN A 431 59.67 5.47 -7.54
CA GLN A 431 59.76 6.43 -8.66
C GLN A 431 58.54 6.19 -9.57
N ASP A 432 57.92 7.29 -10.01
CA ASP A 432 56.76 7.35 -10.92
C ASP A 432 55.38 7.03 -10.34
N PHE A 433 54.79 7.98 -9.60
CA PHE A 433 53.38 8.38 -9.74
C PHE A 433 53.20 9.83 -9.25
N GLY A 434 53.89 10.76 -9.92
CA GLY A 434 53.52 12.17 -9.88
C GLY A 434 52.59 12.44 -11.06
N LYS A 435 51.31 12.73 -10.77
CA LYS A 435 50.22 13.24 -11.66
C LYS A 435 49.02 12.30 -11.81
N SER A 436 48.28 12.11 -10.74
CA SER A 436 46.81 12.04 -10.81
C SER A 436 46.22 12.37 -9.44
N GLY A 437 45.32 13.36 -9.38
CA GLY A 437 44.55 13.65 -8.16
C GLY A 437 44.53 15.09 -7.65
N GLN A 438 44.80 16.11 -8.47
CA GLN A 438 44.35 17.47 -8.16
C GLN A 438 43.08 17.75 -8.98
N ILE A 439 41.92 17.64 -8.34
CA ILE A 439 40.68 18.25 -8.84
C ILE A 439 40.98 19.74 -8.99
N SER A 440 40.76 20.31 -10.18
CA SER A 440 41.08 21.71 -10.44
C SER A 440 40.32 22.62 -9.45
N GLU A 441 40.95 23.72 -9.06
CA GLU A 441 40.35 24.72 -8.17
C GLU A 441 39.05 25.31 -8.75
N GLU A 442 38.95 25.31 -10.08
CA GLU A 442 37.76 25.65 -10.87
C GLU A 442 36.62 24.64 -10.64
N ALA A 443 36.87 23.34 -10.68
CA ALA A 443 35.85 22.33 -10.40
C ALA A 443 35.33 22.41 -8.95
N TRP A 444 36.20 22.77 -7.99
CA TRP A 444 35.78 23.07 -6.62
C TRP A 444 35.04 24.41 -6.48
N ALA A 445 35.30 25.39 -7.35
CA ALA A 445 34.53 26.63 -7.41
C ALA A 445 33.11 26.39 -7.94
N ASP A 446 32.97 25.51 -8.94
CA ASP A 446 31.70 25.11 -9.54
C ASP A 446 30.82 24.37 -8.53
N ILE A 447 31.36 23.38 -7.81
CA ILE A 447 30.61 22.67 -6.77
C ILE A 447 30.14 23.63 -5.67
N ARG A 448 30.97 24.59 -5.25
CA ARG A 448 30.59 25.61 -4.25
C ARG A 448 29.56 26.61 -4.78
N LYS A 449 29.53 26.85 -6.08
CA LYS A 449 28.52 27.68 -6.73
C LYS A 449 27.18 26.94 -6.78
N GLU A 450 27.20 25.68 -7.20
CA GLU A 450 26.01 24.83 -7.30
C GLU A 450 25.36 24.61 -5.92
N LEU A 451 26.16 24.35 -4.89
CA LEU A 451 25.66 24.25 -3.50
C LEU A 451 25.02 25.55 -3.01
N ARG A 452 25.57 26.72 -3.39
CA ARG A 452 24.97 28.02 -3.07
C ARG A 452 23.67 28.26 -3.83
N GLU A 453 23.60 27.87 -5.10
CA GLU A 453 22.38 27.99 -5.90
C GLU A 453 21.26 27.07 -5.37
N ILE A 454 21.57 25.85 -4.95
CA ILE A 454 20.61 24.94 -4.29
C ILE A 454 20.14 25.53 -2.97
N THR A 455 21.06 26.04 -2.15
CA THR A 455 20.71 26.64 -0.85
C THR A 455 19.83 27.87 -1.03
N ASN A 456 20.17 28.74 -1.99
CA ASN A 456 19.41 29.95 -2.27
C ASN A 456 18.04 29.65 -2.88
N SER A 457 17.94 28.73 -3.84
CA SER A 457 16.66 28.37 -4.46
C SER A 457 15.70 27.73 -3.46
N THR A 458 16.21 26.88 -2.57
CA THR A 458 15.44 26.29 -1.46
C THR A 458 14.96 27.36 -0.49
N GLN A 459 15.85 28.28 -0.09
CA GLN A 459 15.51 29.39 0.80
C GLN A 459 14.43 30.31 0.18
N GLU A 460 14.58 30.68 -1.09
CA GLU A 460 13.57 31.47 -1.80
C GLU A 460 12.23 30.72 -1.90
N GLY A 461 12.25 29.40 -2.09
CA GLY A 461 11.06 28.54 -2.05
C GLY A 461 10.30 28.71 -0.73
N HIS A 462 11.00 28.54 0.40
CA HIS A 462 10.42 28.71 1.73
C HIS A 462 9.94 30.15 2.00
N GLU A 463 10.65 31.16 1.52
CA GLU A 463 10.22 32.56 1.67
C GLU A 463 8.96 32.88 0.86
N ARG A 464 8.82 32.32 -0.35
CA ARG A 464 7.58 32.42 -1.14
C ARG A 464 6.41 31.73 -0.45
N GLU A 465 6.60 30.51 0.03
CA GLU A 465 5.56 29.78 0.77
C GLU A 465 5.15 30.53 2.04
N ARG A 466 6.12 31.04 2.80
CA ARG A 466 5.87 31.86 3.99
C ARG A 466 5.07 33.11 3.63
N ALA A 467 5.41 33.81 2.56
CA ALA A 467 4.67 34.98 2.10
C ALA A 467 3.23 34.62 1.69
N GLN A 468 3.03 33.53 0.96
CA GLN A 468 1.70 33.05 0.56
C GLN A 468 0.83 32.67 1.76
N LEU A 469 1.42 31.97 2.73
CA LEU A 469 0.74 31.59 3.97
C LEU A 469 0.33 32.81 4.78
N ILE A 470 1.20 33.82 4.89
CA ILE A 470 0.88 35.09 5.56
C ILE A 470 -0.29 35.78 4.85
N THR A 471 -0.25 35.92 3.52
CA THR A 471 -1.35 36.54 2.77
C THR A 471 -2.67 35.78 2.97
N ARG A 472 -2.64 34.45 2.90
CA ARG A 472 -3.83 33.62 3.12
C ARG A 472 -4.36 33.75 4.55
N ALA A 473 -3.48 33.81 5.54
CA ALA A 473 -3.85 34.03 6.93
C ALA A 473 -4.51 35.40 7.12
N THR A 474 -3.93 36.47 6.55
CA THR A 474 -4.52 37.82 6.63
C THR A 474 -5.91 37.90 6.01
N VAL A 475 -6.12 37.27 4.84
CA VAL A 475 -7.45 37.22 4.20
C VAL A 475 -8.45 36.44 5.06
N ALA A 476 -8.03 35.33 5.66
CA ALA A 476 -8.89 34.56 6.55
C ALA A 476 -9.25 35.36 7.83
N GLU A 477 -8.31 36.11 8.39
CA GLU A 477 -8.55 37.01 9.52
C GLU A 477 -9.57 38.10 9.16
N GLU A 478 -9.45 38.73 7.98
CA GLU A 478 -10.41 39.71 7.48
C GLU A 478 -11.82 39.11 7.30
N GLN A 479 -11.93 37.91 6.71
CA GLN A 479 -13.22 37.21 6.58
C GLN A 479 -13.89 36.92 7.92
N VAL A 480 -13.10 36.53 8.93
CA VAL A 480 -13.62 36.31 10.28
C VAL A 480 -14.13 37.62 10.90
N LEU A 481 -13.43 38.73 10.70
CA LEU A 481 -13.88 40.06 11.15
C LEU A 481 -15.19 40.48 10.47
N GLU A 482 -15.33 40.25 9.16
CA GLU A 482 -16.57 40.54 8.42
C GLU A 482 -17.75 39.70 8.94
N LEU A 483 -17.53 38.40 9.18
CA LEU A 483 -18.56 37.52 9.75
C LEU A 483 -18.94 37.93 11.16
N GLN A 484 -17.96 38.32 11.98
CA GLN A 484 -18.20 38.83 13.33
C GLN A 484 -19.06 40.10 13.29
N GLU A 485 -18.72 41.05 12.42
CA GLU A 485 -19.49 42.29 12.25
C GLU A 485 -20.91 42.02 11.74
N TYR A 486 -21.07 41.05 10.82
CA TYR A 486 -22.38 40.61 10.35
C TYR A 486 -23.23 40.05 11.50
N VAL A 487 -22.65 39.15 12.31
CA VAL A 487 -23.34 38.59 13.48
C VAL A 487 -23.74 39.70 14.45
N ASP A 488 -22.84 40.63 14.77
CA ASP A 488 -23.11 41.71 15.72
C ASP A 488 -24.23 42.64 15.22
N LYS A 489 -24.21 43.01 13.93
CA LYS A 489 -25.27 43.80 13.29
C LYS A 489 -26.62 43.08 13.34
N HIS A 490 -26.66 41.79 12.96
CA HIS A 490 -27.91 41.02 12.91
C HIS A 490 -28.43 40.68 14.30
N LEU A 491 -27.57 40.34 15.25
CA LEU A 491 -27.94 40.11 16.64
C LEU A 491 -28.55 41.36 17.27
N GLY A 492 -27.98 42.55 17.00
CA GLY A 492 -28.54 43.83 17.42
C GLY A 492 -29.94 44.08 16.85
N ARG A 493 -30.13 43.85 15.55
CA ARG A 493 -31.45 43.97 14.89
C ARG A 493 -32.47 42.99 15.45
N TYR A 494 -32.09 41.72 15.65
CA TYR A 494 -32.99 40.73 16.24
C TYR A 494 -33.38 41.08 17.68
N LYS A 495 -32.45 41.58 18.50
CA LYS A 495 -32.77 42.06 19.85
C LYS A 495 -33.76 43.22 19.83
N GLN A 496 -33.58 44.18 18.92
CA GLN A 496 -34.51 45.29 18.74
C GLN A 496 -35.89 44.82 18.28
N GLU A 497 -35.95 43.89 17.32
CA GLU A 497 -37.22 43.35 16.81
C GLU A 497 -37.94 42.49 17.86
N ILE A 498 -37.22 41.66 18.63
CA ILE A 498 -37.78 40.94 19.78
C ILE A 498 -38.38 41.93 20.79
N THR A 499 -37.69 43.04 21.05
CA THR A 499 -38.19 44.07 21.98
C THR A 499 -39.44 44.76 21.41
N ARG A 500 -39.45 45.08 20.12
CA ARG A 500 -40.62 45.66 19.42
C ARG A 500 -41.82 44.71 19.42
N LEU A 501 -41.60 43.43 19.13
CA LEU A 501 -42.64 42.41 19.14
C LEU A 501 -43.21 42.21 20.56
N ARG A 502 -42.36 42.22 21.59
CA ARG A 502 -42.79 42.18 23.00
C ARG A 502 -43.66 43.39 23.39
N ARG A 503 -43.35 44.59 22.87
CA ARG A 503 -44.20 45.78 23.05
C ARG A 503 -45.56 45.64 22.39
N LEU A 504 -45.60 45.16 21.15
CA LEU A 504 -46.85 44.93 20.41
C LEU A 504 -47.74 43.89 21.08
N LEU A 505 -47.14 42.92 21.79
CA LEU A 505 -47.85 41.87 22.53
C LEU A 505 -48.22 42.26 23.98
N GLY A 506 -47.92 43.49 24.42
CA GLY A 506 -48.28 43.98 25.76
C GLY A 506 -47.51 43.33 26.92
N LEU A 507 -46.36 42.70 26.65
CA LEU A 507 -45.56 41.94 27.63
C LEU A 507 -44.47 42.77 28.34
N GLU A 508 -44.68 44.09 28.55
CA GLU A 508 -43.65 44.97 29.15
C GLU A 508 -43.54 44.88 30.69
N THR A 509 -44.34 44.06 31.37
CA THR A 509 -44.26 43.94 32.84
C THR A 509 -43.82 42.55 33.30
N GLY A 510 -42.56 42.47 33.75
CA GLY A 510 -42.15 41.52 34.80
C GLY A 510 -41.24 40.37 34.36
N LEU A 511 -39.93 40.59 34.42
CA LEU A 511 -38.99 39.76 35.22
C LEU A 511 -37.57 40.31 35.08
N ALA A 512 -37.23 41.18 36.03
CA ALA A 512 -35.86 41.36 36.45
C ALA A 512 -35.43 40.11 37.26
N HIS A 513 -34.16 39.71 37.11
CA HIS A 513 -33.44 38.71 37.90
C HIS A 513 -33.80 37.23 37.65
N SER A 514 -33.14 36.59 36.68
CA SER A 514 -32.29 35.41 36.94
C SER A 514 -31.65 34.90 35.64
N ALA A 515 -30.43 35.31 35.38
CA ALA A 515 -29.42 34.56 34.63
C ALA A 515 -28.12 35.33 34.83
N GLU A 516 -27.35 34.88 35.82
CA GLU A 516 -25.99 35.28 36.07
C GLU A 516 -25.22 35.31 34.74
N ALA A 517 -24.76 36.50 34.35
CA ALA A 517 -23.96 36.68 33.16
C ALA A 517 -22.66 35.87 33.33
N PRO A 518 -22.27 35.02 32.37
CA PRO A 518 -20.91 34.50 32.39
C PRO A 518 -19.98 35.70 32.19
N LYS A 519 -19.06 35.88 33.15
CA LYS A 519 -18.03 36.92 33.15
C LYS A 519 -17.45 37.11 31.74
N PRO A 520 -17.22 38.35 31.28
CA PRO A 520 -16.49 38.55 30.04
C PRO A 520 -15.15 37.86 30.19
N ARG A 521 -14.83 36.93 29.27
CA ARG A 521 -13.48 36.39 29.14
C ARG A 521 -12.56 37.60 29.03
N GLN A 522 -11.66 37.74 29.98
CA GLN A 522 -10.56 38.69 29.91
C GLN A 522 -9.93 38.52 28.53
N SER A 523 -9.85 39.62 27.79
CA SER A 523 -8.98 39.76 26.64
C SER A 523 -7.57 39.43 27.10
N VAL A 524 -7.15 38.19 26.84
CA VAL A 524 -5.73 37.84 26.92
C VAL A 524 -5.09 38.57 25.76
N SER A 525 -4.40 39.65 26.10
CA SER A 525 -3.46 40.34 25.21
C SER A 525 -2.56 39.30 24.52
N PRO A 526 -2.24 39.44 23.22
CA PRO A 526 -1.25 38.61 22.58
C PRO A 526 0.14 39.03 23.06
N SER A 527 0.49 38.61 24.27
CA SER A 527 1.82 38.78 24.86
C SER A 527 2.20 37.44 25.47
N GLY A 528 2.36 36.46 24.58
CA GLY A 528 2.65 35.08 24.93
C GLY A 528 3.18 34.29 23.74
N ILE A 529 3.85 34.94 22.79
CA ILE A 529 4.76 34.22 21.89
C ILE A 529 6.04 34.01 22.69
N HIS A 530 6.16 32.83 23.28
CA HIS A 530 7.46 32.33 23.70
C HIS A 530 8.30 32.20 22.43
N ALA A 531 9.13 33.21 22.19
CA ALA A 531 10.24 33.11 21.26
C ALA A 531 11.16 31.99 21.79
N MET A 532 11.03 30.79 21.23
CA MET A 532 12.10 29.82 21.21
C MET A 532 13.28 30.48 20.47
N LYS A 533 14.15 31.14 21.24
CA LYS A 533 15.45 31.61 20.77
C LYS A 533 16.26 30.37 20.40
N TYR A 534 16.34 30.07 19.11
CA TYR A 534 17.44 29.30 18.58
C TYR A 534 18.70 30.16 18.69
N ASN A 535 19.57 29.81 19.65
CA ASN A 535 20.92 30.33 19.73
C ASN A 535 21.71 29.78 18.54
N LEU A 536 21.87 30.58 17.50
CA LEU A 536 22.94 30.42 16.51
C LEU A 536 24.21 31.11 17.03
N PRO A 537 25.39 30.46 17.01
CA PRO A 537 26.65 31.14 17.29
C PRO A 537 27.04 32.06 16.12
N PRO A 538 27.76 33.18 16.39
CA PRO A 538 28.13 34.18 15.39
C PRO A 538 29.32 33.73 14.52
N PRO A 539 29.61 34.44 13.41
CA PRO A 539 30.18 33.86 12.17
C PRO A 539 31.62 33.37 12.25
#